data_AF-A0A3D4HVL3-F1
#
_entry.id   AF-A0A3D4HVL3-F1
#
_cell.length_a   1.000
_cell.length_b   1.000
_cell.length_c   1.000
_cell.angle_alpha   90.00
_cell.angle_beta   90.00
_cell.angle_gamma   90.00
#
_symmetry.space_group_name_H-M   'P 1'
#
loop_
_entity.id
_entity.type
_entity.pdbx_description
1 polymer ?
#
loop_
_entity_poly.entity_id
_entity_poly.type
_entity_poly.pdbx_seq_one_letter_code
_entity_poly.pdbx_strand_id
1 'polypeptide(L)'
;TREDHQDLANQLFSSYAHVGEARALASVIGEDELSPIDKKYIQFGNAMEEEFISQGSAEDRSILQTLDLGWKLLSILPKGELDRVDTKILDKYYPSAENDSSH
;
A
#
# COMPACT_ATOMS: atom_id res chain seq x y z
N THR A 1 -9.33 -5.09 -18.06
CA THR A 1 -9.07 -4.52 -16.72
C THR A 1 -8.95 -3.01 -16.84
N ARG A 2 -9.01 -2.26 -15.73
CA ARG A 2 -8.84 -0.79 -15.72
C ARG A 2 -7.41 -0.39 -16.12
N GLU A 3 -7.22 0.87 -16.54
CA GLU A 3 -5.95 1.39 -17.10
C GLU A 3 -4.77 1.40 -16.13
N ASP A 4 -5.03 1.50 -14.84
CA ASP A 4 -4.06 1.59 -13.74
C ASP A 4 -3.60 0.22 -13.22
N HIS A 5 -4.17 -0.89 -13.71
CA HIS A 5 -3.98 -2.21 -13.13
C HIS A 5 -2.51 -2.64 -13.06
N GLN A 6 -1.75 -2.43 -14.13
CA GLN A 6 -0.35 -2.85 -14.19
C GLN A 6 0.55 -1.99 -13.28
N ASP A 7 0.36 -0.67 -13.30
CA ASP A 7 1.14 0.25 -12.49
C ASP A 7 0.86 0.05 -11.00
N LEU A 8 -0.41 -0.12 -10.63
CA LEU A 8 -0.82 -0.42 -9.26
C LEU A 8 -0.21 -1.74 -8.78
N ALA A 9 -0.27 -2.80 -9.60
CA ALA A 9 0.29 -4.10 -9.24
C ALA A 9 1.82 -4.03 -9.02
N ASN A 10 2.53 -3.33 -9.92
CA ASN A 10 3.98 -3.13 -9.79
C ASN A 10 4.33 -2.35 -8.52
N GLN A 11 3.56 -1.30 -8.21
CA GLN A 11 3.78 -0.49 -7.02
C GLN A 11 3.48 -1.27 -5.74
N LEU A 12 2.36 -2.00 -5.67
CA LEU A 12 2.02 -2.86 -4.53
C LEU A 12 3.11 -3.90 -4.27
N PHE A 13 3.63 -4.52 -5.33
CA PHE A 13 4.72 -5.49 -5.23
C PHE A 13 6.01 -4.84 -4.68
N SER A 14 6.41 -3.69 -5.24
CA SER A 14 7.58 -2.95 -4.78
C SER A 14 7.46 -2.53 -3.31
N SER A 15 6.31 -1.95 -2.94
CA SER A 15 6.04 -1.53 -1.57
C SER A 15 6.04 -2.70 -0.61
N TYR A 16 5.50 -3.86 -1.00
CA TYR A 16 5.49 -5.06 -0.16
C TYR A 16 6.88 -5.69 -0.01
N ALA A 17 7.75 -5.59 -1.03
CA ALA A 17 9.14 -6.01 -0.90
C ALA A 17 9.89 -5.21 0.18
N HIS A 18 9.67 -3.88 0.23
CA HIS A 18 10.25 -3.02 1.28
C HIS A 18 9.75 -3.34 2.68
N VAL A 19 8.53 -3.88 2.84
CA VAL A 19 8.04 -4.38 4.14
C VAL A 19 8.99 -5.44 4.71
N GLY A 20 9.46 -6.36 3.86
CA GLY A 20 10.39 -7.41 4.26
C GLY A 20 11.72 -6.83 4.77
N GLU A 21 12.25 -5.82 4.09
CA GLU A 21 13.47 -5.11 4.48
C GLU A 21 13.28 -4.36 5.80
N ALA A 22 12.18 -3.63 5.96
CA ALA A 22 11.85 -2.89 7.18
C ALA A 22 11.65 -3.83 8.38
N ARG A 23 10.94 -4.96 8.21
CA ARG A 23 10.78 -5.99 9.23
C ARG A 23 12.13 -6.63 9.61
N ALA A 24 12.99 -6.91 8.64
CA ALA A 24 14.33 -7.43 8.90
C ALA A 24 15.16 -6.42 9.71
N LEU A 25 15.13 -5.14 9.36
CA LEU A 25 15.81 -4.09 10.10
C LEU A 25 15.28 -3.95 11.54
N ALA A 26 13.95 -3.94 11.71
CA ALA A 26 13.31 -3.94 13.02
C ALA A 26 13.76 -5.11 13.90
N SER A 27 13.96 -6.30 13.32
CA SER A 27 14.43 -7.46 14.09
C SER A 27 15.86 -7.30 14.65
N VAL A 28 16.65 -6.38 14.08
CA VAL A 28 18.03 -6.10 14.49
C VAL A 28 18.11 -4.94 15.48
N ILE A 29 17.42 -3.84 15.20
CA ILE A 29 17.54 -2.59 15.98
C ILE A 29 16.33 -2.27 16.86
N GLY A 30 15.23 -3.02 16.72
CA GLY A 30 13.94 -2.74 17.34
C GLY A 30 13.03 -1.88 16.45
N GLU A 31 11.72 -2.10 16.51
CA GLU A 31 10.74 -1.35 15.71
C GLU A 31 10.68 0.13 16.10
N ASP A 32 10.87 0.46 17.39
CA ASP A 32 10.87 1.84 17.88
C ASP A 32 11.96 2.71 17.26
N GLU A 33 13.09 2.11 16.89
CA GLU A 33 14.27 2.77 16.31
C GLU A 33 14.15 2.94 14.78
N LEU A 34 13.12 2.37 14.15
CA LEU A 34 12.91 2.54 12.72
C LEU A 34 12.61 3.98 12.33
N SER A 35 12.98 4.32 11.09
CA SER A 35 12.60 5.60 10.51
C SER A 35 11.07 5.71 10.39
N PRO A 36 10.51 6.94 10.38
CA PRO A 36 9.08 7.13 10.19
C PRO A 36 8.53 6.50 8.90
N ILE A 37 9.38 6.40 7.87
CA ILE A 37 8.97 5.81 6.58
C ILE A 37 8.95 4.28 6.65
N ASP A 38 9.93 3.65 7.29
CA ASP A 38 9.96 2.19 7.48
C ASP A 38 8.78 1.72 8.32
N LYS A 39 8.40 2.49 9.36
CA LYS A 39 7.19 2.22 10.16
C LYS A 39 5.92 2.25 9.30
N LYS A 40 5.81 3.20 8.35
CA LYS A 40 4.70 3.25 7.40
C LYS A 40 4.70 2.07 6.44
N TYR A 41 5.87 1.59 6.00
CA TYR A 41 5.95 0.36 5.21
C TYR A 41 5.44 -0.84 6.02
N ILE A 42 5.86 -1.00 7.27
CA ILE A 42 5.33 -2.07 8.14
C ILE A 42 3.80 -1.97 8.28
N GLN A 43 3.27 -0.76 8.53
CA GLN A 43 1.83 -0.52 8.60
C GLN A 43 1.11 -0.91 7.29
N PHE A 44 1.66 -0.49 6.14
CA PHE A 44 1.16 -0.88 4.83
C PHE A 44 1.15 -2.40 4.64
N GLY A 45 2.24 -3.08 5.02
CA GLY A 45 2.36 -4.53 4.92
C GLY A 45 1.31 -5.28 5.73
N ASN A 46 1.08 -4.86 6.97
CA ASN A 46 0.05 -5.45 7.83
C ASN A 46 -1.35 -5.26 7.23
N ALA A 47 -1.69 -4.03 6.80
CA ALA A 47 -2.98 -3.75 6.17
C ALA A 47 -3.16 -4.52 4.84
N MET A 48 -2.08 -4.74 4.09
CA MET A 48 -2.10 -5.52 2.85
C MET A 48 -2.34 -7.02 3.12
N GLU A 49 -1.70 -7.58 4.14
CA GLU A 49 -1.94 -8.96 4.57
C GLU A 49 -3.39 -9.16 5.07
N GLU A 50 -3.91 -8.23 5.88
CA GLU A 50 -5.22 -8.30 6.51
C GLU A 50 -6.40 -7.94 5.58
N GLU A 51 -6.29 -6.87 4.79
CA GLU A 51 -7.39 -6.37 3.96
C GLU A 51 -7.31 -6.87 2.50
N PHE A 52 -6.10 -7.04 1.95
CA PHE A 52 -5.91 -7.36 0.53
C PHE A 52 -5.78 -8.86 0.26
N ILE A 53 -4.85 -9.52 0.97
CA ILE A 53 -4.51 -10.93 0.78
C ILE A 53 -5.52 -11.83 1.50
N SER A 54 -5.81 -11.51 2.77
CA SER A 54 -6.78 -12.25 3.57
C SER A 54 -8.20 -11.97 3.06
N GLN A 55 -8.60 -12.72 2.04
CA GLN A 55 -9.99 -12.78 1.59
C GLN A 55 -10.65 -13.99 2.24
N GLY A 56 -11.77 -13.75 2.92
CA GLY A 56 -12.58 -14.82 3.49
C GLY A 56 -13.09 -15.74 2.39
N SER A 57 -13.31 -17.02 2.71
CA SER A 57 -13.82 -18.01 1.75
C SER A 57 -15.23 -17.71 1.18
N ALA A 58 -15.90 -16.66 1.67
CA ALA A 58 -17.18 -16.17 1.19
C ALA A 58 -17.10 -14.77 0.53
N GLU A 59 -15.90 -14.21 0.35
CA GLU A 59 -15.72 -12.87 -0.18
C GLU A 59 -15.53 -12.92 -1.71
N ASP A 60 -16.52 -12.45 -2.45
CA ASP A 60 -16.47 -12.34 -3.91
C ASP A 60 -16.11 -10.90 -4.31
N ARG A 61 -14.81 -10.64 -4.43
CA ARG A 61 -14.29 -9.30 -4.74
C ARG A 61 -14.07 -9.15 -6.24
N SER A 62 -14.76 -8.18 -6.85
CA SER A 62 -14.55 -7.84 -8.25
C SER A 62 -13.17 -7.21 -8.47
N ILE A 63 -12.65 -7.30 -9.70
CA ILE A 63 -11.37 -6.68 -10.04
C ILE A 63 -11.35 -5.17 -9.75
N LEU A 64 -12.46 -4.46 -9.95
CA LEU A 64 -12.52 -3.01 -9.67
C LEU A 64 -12.38 -2.73 -8.16
N GLN A 65 -13.07 -3.51 -7.31
CA GLN A 65 -12.94 -3.39 -5.85
C GLN A 65 -11.51 -3.72 -5.39
N THR A 66 -10.86 -4.72 -5.99
CA THR A 66 -9.46 -5.04 -5.72
C THR A 66 -8.54 -3.87 -6.07
N LEU A 67 -8.76 -3.23 -7.23
CA LEU A 67 -7.95 -2.07 -7.64
C LEU A 67 -8.18 -0.87 -6.71
N ASP A 68 -9.42 -0.58 -6.33
CA ASP A 68 -9.75 0.51 -5.39
C ASP A 68 -9.14 0.28 -4.01
N LEU A 69 -9.18 -0.96 -3.51
CA LEU A 69 -8.53 -1.32 -2.27
C LEU A 69 -7.00 -1.18 -2.35
N GLY A 70 -6.39 -1.55 -3.48
CA GLY A 70 -4.96 -1.36 -3.70
C GLY A 70 -4.54 0.11 -3.56
N TRP A 71 -5.31 1.04 -4.13
CA TRP A 71 -5.06 2.47 -3.97
C TRP A 71 -5.26 2.98 -2.55
N LYS A 72 -6.30 2.49 -1.85
CA LYS A 72 -6.52 2.79 -0.42
C LYS A 72 -5.34 2.33 0.45
N LEU A 73 -4.74 1.17 0.15
CA LEU A 73 -3.59 0.68 0.90
C LEU A 73 -2.33 1.52 0.59
N LEU A 74 -2.09 1.83 -0.68
CA LEU A 74 -0.96 2.67 -1.08
C LEU A 74 -1.00 4.08 -0.46
N SER A 75 -2.17 4.60 -0.10
CA SER A 75 -2.27 5.92 0.56
C SER A 75 -1.73 5.98 1.99
N ILE A 76 -1.43 4.83 2.60
CA ILE A 76 -0.67 4.77 3.87
C ILE A 76 0.75 5.32 3.65
N LEU A 77 1.33 5.03 2.48
CA LEU A 77 2.64 5.52 2.08
C LEU A 77 2.51 6.94 1.52
N PRO A 78 3.46 7.84 1.80
CA PRO A 78 3.43 9.15 1.18
C PRO A 78 3.65 9.04 -0.33
N LYS A 79 3.03 9.93 -1.10
CA LYS A 79 3.13 9.95 -2.58
C LYS A 79 4.56 9.88 -3.13
N GLY A 80 5.55 10.40 -2.39
CA GLY A 80 6.97 10.34 -2.77
C GLY A 80 7.56 8.93 -2.85
N GLU A 81 6.94 7.95 -2.18
CA GLU A 81 7.37 6.54 -2.21
C GLU A 81 6.75 5.76 -3.38
N LEU A 82 5.81 6.36 -4.11
CA LEU A 82 5.09 5.69 -5.19
C LEU A 82 5.82 5.91 -6.53
N ASP A 83 7.05 5.45 -6.63
CA ASP A 83 7.95 5.71 -7.76
C ASP A 83 7.74 4.81 -8.99
N ARG A 84 6.92 3.75 -8.86
CA ARG A 84 6.60 2.80 -9.95
C ARG A 84 5.32 3.13 -10.71
N VAL A 85 4.66 4.23 -10.34
CA VAL A 85 3.42 4.66 -10.98
C VAL A 85 3.66 5.99 -11.71
N ASP A 86 3.21 6.05 -12.96
CA ASP A 86 3.17 7.31 -13.72
C ASP A 86 2.40 8.40 -12.96
N THR A 87 2.93 9.63 -12.98
CA THR A 87 2.34 10.77 -12.28
C THR A 87 0.88 11.02 -12.68
N LYS A 88 0.52 10.77 -13.95
CA LYS A 88 -0.86 10.91 -14.45
C LYS A 88 -1.83 9.92 -13.78
N ILE A 89 -1.38 8.70 -13.52
CA ILE A 89 -2.17 7.67 -12.83
C ILE A 89 -2.24 7.99 -11.34
N LEU A 90 -1.12 8.40 -10.74
CA LEU A 90 -1.10 8.87 -9.34
C LEU A 90 -2.09 10.02 -9.13
N ASP A 91 -2.07 11.04 -9.98
CA ASP A 91 -2.97 12.20 -9.82
C ASP A 91 -4.45 11.84 -9.98
N LYS A 92 -4.76 10.76 -10.71
CA LYS A 92 -6.13 10.31 -10.98
C LYS A 92 -6.68 9.38 -9.90
N TYR A 93 -5.84 8.54 -9.29
CA TYR A 93 -6.28 7.45 -8.42
C TYR A 93 -5.73 7.50 -6.99
N TYR A 94 -4.62 8.19 -6.74
CA TYR A 94 -4.10 8.34 -5.39
C TYR A 94 -5.04 9.26 -4.60
N PRO A 95 -5.66 8.80 -3.50
CA PRO A 95 -6.55 9.64 -2.74
C PRO A 95 -5.74 10.78 -2.14
N SER A 96 -6.09 12.01 -2.52
CA SER A 96 -5.52 13.20 -1.91
C SER A 96 -5.78 13.13 -0.41
N ALA A 97 -4.76 13.40 0.41
CA ALA A 97 -4.77 13.23 1.87
C ALA A 97 -5.77 14.13 2.63
N GLU A 98 -6.83 14.62 1.98
CA GLU A 98 -7.88 15.45 2.56
C GLU A 98 -9.04 14.66 3.18
N ASN A 99 -9.08 13.31 3.09
CA ASN A 99 -10.22 12.52 3.59
C ASN A 99 -9.84 11.45 4.62
N ASP A 100 -9.01 11.79 5.62
CA ASP A 100 -8.94 10.97 6.84
C ASP A 100 -8.82 11.82 8.11
N SER A 101 -9.71 12.81 8.20
CA SER A 101 -10.06 13.48 9.46
C SER A 101 -11.57 13.40 9.67
N SER A 102 -12.12 12.18 9.76
CA SER A 102 -13.49 11.91 10.26
C SER A 102 -13.72 10.41 10.48
N HIS A 103 -13.40 9.86 11.65
CA HIS A 103 -14.38 9.44 12.68
C HIS A 103 -13.69 8.80 13.89
#